data_AF-A0A7C5WIG2-F1
#
_entry.id   AF-A0A7C5WIG2-F1
#
_cell.length_a   1.000
_cell.length_b   1.000
_cell.length_c   1.000
_cell.angle_alpha   90.00
_cell.angle_beta   90.00
_cell.angle_gamma   90.00
#
_symmetry.space_group_name_H-M   'P 1'
#
loop_
_entity.id
_entity.type
_entity.pdbx_description
1 polymer ?
#
loop_
_entity_poly.entity_id
_entity_poly.type
_entity_poly.pdbx_seq_one_letter_code
_entity_poly.pdbx_strand_id
1 'polypeptide(L)'
;GIWESDYVYDVACRVKRQLEQKTAAEVHILTRDTQYGCRIFDRKTLPKNRREVVQTTPPHRVRGGASPKMGVNLRWYLANKIFSDLRRKKVPAENVVFISLHADSLHHAIRGAMVYVPGERYRRGRYRVHGGSYKRYKEVQAARTISFGRRQRLHDEAVSRRLAEAIIAGYRKQKLPVHSHRPIRDHITKRVRRRTRRYAPAVLRANRVPAKVLLEAVNINNKADARLMADPDGRERMARAIVEGLERFYAGR
;
A
#
# COMPACT_ATOMS: atom_id res chain seq x y z
N GLY A 1 5.50 -18.14 13.84
CA GLY A 1 6.17 -17.09 13.05
C GLY A 1 5.14 -16.11 12.51
N ILE A 2 5.53 -14.86 12.27
CA ILE A 2 4.66 -13.81 11.71
C ILE A 2 4.59 -13.98 10.20
N TRP A 3 3.38 -14.06 9.66
CA TRP A 3 3.13 -14.06 8.22
C TRP A 3 2.74 -12.65 7.81
N GLU A 4 3.61 -11.96 7.05
CA GLU A 4 3.40 -10.56 6.63
C GLU A 4 1.96 -10.30 6.17
N SER A 5 1.44 -11.15 5.28
CA SER A 5 0.10 -11.02 4.70
C SER A 5 -1.01 -10.95 5.76
N ASP A 6 -0.96 -11.80 6.78
CA ASP A 6 -2.04 -11.93 7.76
C ASP A 6 -2.04 -10.72 8.72
N TYR A 7 -0.86 -10.32 9.18
CA TYR A 7 -0.71 -9.24 10.16
C TYR A 7 -0.89 -7.86 9.55
N VAL A 8 -0.35 -7.63 8.34
CA VAL A 8 -0.57 -6.37 7.61
C VAL A 8 -2.04 -6.22 7.23
N TYR A 9 -2.73 -7.32 6.90
CA TYR A 9 -4.16 -7.29 6.62
C TYR A 9 -4.99 -6.94 7.86
N ASP A 10 -4.64 -7.46 9.05
CA ASP A 10 -5.26 -7.06 10.31
C ASP A 10 -5.10 -5.55 10.57
N VAL A 11 -3.89 -4.99 10.36
CA VAL A 11 -3.66 -3.53 10.43
C VAL A 11 -4.55 -2.79 9.42
N ALA A 12 -4.68 -3.27 8.19
CA ALA A 12 -5.55 -2.68 7.18
C ALA A 12 -7.03 -2.66 7.61
N CYS A 13 -7.50 -3.73 8.26
CA CYS A 13 -8.85 -3.80 8.80
C CYS A 13 -9.07 -2.86 9.98
N ARG A 14 -8.08 -2.70 10.86
CA ARG A 14 -8.11 -1.70 11.93
C ARG A 14 -8.15 -0.28 11.38
N VAL A 15 -7.37 0.03 10.34
CA VAL A 15 -7.41 1.33 9.63
C VAL A 15 -8.80 1.55 9.02
N LYS A 16 -9.33 0.56 8.30
CA LYS A 16 -10.69 0.62 7.71
C LYS A 16 -11.73 0.94 8.78
N ARG A 17 -11.75 0.17 9.88
CA ARG A 17 -12.67 0.39 10.99
C ARG A 17 -12.58 1.81 11.52
N GLN A 18 -11.36 2.29 11.81
CA GLN A 18 -11.20 3.63 12.38
C GLN A 18 -11.63 4.73 11.42
N LEU A 19 -11.28 4.64 10.13
CA LEU A 19 -11.71 5.63 9.13
C LEU A 19 -13.22 5.66 8.98
N GLU A 20 -13.87 4.51 8.83
CA GLU A 20 -15.32 4.43 8.56
C GLU A 20 -16.18 4.72 9.80
N GLN A 21 -15.65 4.55 11.01
CA GLN A 21 -16.38 4.87 12.25
C GLN A 21 -16.18 6.30 12.70
N LYS A 22 -15.03 6.92 12.39
CA LYS A 22 -14.66 8.24 12.93
C LYS A 22 -14.72 9.37 11.91
N THR A 23 -14.87 9.04 10.63
CA THR A 23 -14.84 10.00 9.53
C THR A 23 -15.89 9.64 8.47
N ALA A 24 -16.09 10.52 7.50
CA ALA A 24 -16.93 10.24 6.33
C ALA A 24 -16.18 9.46 5.21
N ALA A 25 -14.98 8.92 5.49
CA ALA A 25 -14.19 8.22 4.49
C ALA A 25 -14.79 6.85 4.13
N GLU A 26 -14.84 6.54 2.84
CA GLU A 26 -15.12 5.20 2.32
C GLU A 26 -13.80 4.47 2.06
N VAL A 27 -13.65 3.23 2.56
CA VAL A 27 -12.40 2.47 2.43
C VAL A 27 -12.56 1.24 1.53
N HIS A 28 -11.89 1.28 0.37
CA HIS A 28 -11.82 0.17 -0.58
C HIS A 28 -10.57 -0.70 -0.36
N ILE A 29 -10.77 -1.92 0.14
CA ILE A 29 -9.70 -2.90 0.37
C ILE A 29 -9.46 -3.73 -0.90
N LEU A 30 -8.30 -3.58 -1.54
CA LEU A 30 -8.02 -4.23 -2.84
C LEU A 30 -7.82 -5.74 -2.78
N THR A 31 -7.34 -6.26 -1.66
CA THR A 31 -7.10 -7.69 -1.45
C THR A 31 -7.99 -8.15 -0.30
N ARG A 32 -8.88 -9.10 -0.53
CA ARG A 32 -9.83 -9.60 0.48
C ARG A 32 -9.42 -10.98 0.97
N ASP A 33 -9.47 -11.14 2.28
CA ASP A 33 -9.58 -12.45 2.91
C ASP A 33 -10.99 -13.02 2.67
N THR A 34 -11.10 -14.10 1.90
CA THR A 34 -12.41 -14.74 1.62
C THR A 34 -12.84 -15.72 2.72
N GLN A 35 -11.96 -16.05 3.67
CA GLN A 35 -12.26 -16.93 4.79
C GLN A 35 -12.75 -16.15 6.00
N TYR A 36 -12.05 -15.09 6.41
CA TYR A 36 -12.38 -14.33 7.62
C TYR A 36 -12.93 -12.93 7.34
N GLY A 37 -12.98 -12.49 6.07
CA GLY A 37 -13.36 -11.11 5.75
C GLY A 37 -12.39 -10.11 6.38
N CYS A 38 -12.84 -8.88 6.62
CA CYS A 38 -12.00 -7.88 7.29
C CYS A 38 -12.11 -7.98 8.83
N ARG A 39 -11.93 -9.19 9.38
CA ARG A 39 -12.01 -9.44 10.82
C ARG A 39 -10.73 -8.97 11.52
N ILE A 40 -10.92 -8.22 12.61
CA ILE A 40 -9.85 -7.83 13.52
C ILE A 40 -9.66 -8.94 14.56
N PHE A 41 -8.40 -9.28 14.83
CA PHE A 41 -8.02 -10.29 15.81
C PHE A 41 -7.23 -9.66 16.96
N ASP A 42 -7.82 -9.69 18.16
CA ASP A 42 -7.20 -9.20 19.41
C ASP A 42 -6.39 -10.30 20.10
N ARG A 43 -5.42 -10.86 19.36
CA ARG A 43 -4.50 -11.88 19.85
C ARG A 43 -3.14 -11.80 19.18
N LYS A 44 -2.13 -12.38 19.83
CA LYS A 44 -0.74 -12.34 19.33
C LYS A 44 -0.49 -13.20 18.10
N THR A 45 -1.20 -14.32 17.99
CA THR A 45 -1.06 -15.28 16.90
C THR A 45 -2.28 -15.24 16.01
N LEU A 46 -2.07 -14.84 14.75
CA LEU A 46 -3.15 -14.78 13.77
C LEU A 46 -3.36 -16.13 13.09
N PRO A 47 -4.62 -16.46 12.72
CA PRO A 47 -4.87 -17.65 11.95
C PRO A 47 -4.26 -17.48 10.56
N LYS A 48 -3.52 -18.50 10.11
CA LYS A 48 -2.89 -18.44 8.79
C LYS A 48 -3.97 -18.40 7.71
N ASN A 49 -3.98 -17.35 6.89
CA ASN A 49 -4.84 -17.30 5.72
C ASN A 49 -4.10 -17.71 4.46
N ARG A 50 -4.81 -18.40 3.56
CA ARG A 50 -4.32 -18.76 2.23
C ARG A 50 -5.34 -18.53 1.12
N ARG A 51 -6.48 -17.91 1.44
CA ARG A 51 -7.61 -17.67 0.53
C ARG A 51 -7.74 -16.18 0.17
N GLU A 52 -6.63 -15.45 0.17
CA GLU A 52 -6.63 -14.04 -0.24
C GLU A 52 -6.86 -13.90 -1.76
N VAL A 53 -7.72 -12.95 -2.14
CA VAL A 53 -7.97 -12.60 -3.55
C VAL A 53 -7.80 -11.12 -3.77
N VAL A 54 -7.18 -10.71 -4.88
CA VAL A 54 -7.35 -9.36 -5.40
C VAL A 54 -8.76 -9.26 -5.96
N GLN A 55 -9.50 -8.24 -5.57
CA GLN A 55 -10.93 -8.06 -5.92
C GLN A 55 -11.14 -7.60 -7.38
N THR A 56 -10.35 -8.10 -8.32
CA THR A 56 -10.63 -7.93 -9.75
C THR A 56 -11.90 -8.66 -10.17
N THR A 57 -12.34 -8.44 -11.40
CA THR A 57 -13.46 -9.18 -12.00
C THR A 57 -12.97 -9.99 -13.20
N PRO A 58 -12.83 -11.33 -13.10
CA PRO A 58 -13.08 -12.16 -11.91
C PRO A 58 -11.99 -11.99 -10.83
N PRO A 59 -12.26 -12.40 -9.56
CA PRO A 59 -11.28 -12.32 -8.48
C PRO A 59 -10.01 -13.11 -8.80
N HIS A 60 -8.85 -12.56 -8.44
CA HIS A 60 -7.56 -13.22 -8.65
C HIS A 60 -6.98 -13.74 -7.34
N ARG A 61 -6.79 -15.07 -7.22
CA ARG A 61 -6.14 -15.67 -6.05
C ARG A 61 -4.68 -15.23 -5.92
N VAL A 62 -4.31 -14.74 -4.73
CA VAL A 62 -2.94 -14.29 -4.43
C VAL A 62 -1.98 -15.47 -4.31
N ARG A 63 -2.41 -16.55 -3.63
CA ARG A 63 -1.65 -17.81 -3.52
C ARG A 63 -2.14 -18.83 -4.55
N GLY A 64 -1.21 -19.61 -5.11
CA GLY A 64 -1.52 -20.60 -6.13
C GLY A 64 -2.02 -20.02 -7.47
N GLY A 65 -1.96 -18.69 -7.64
CA GLY A 65 -2.31 -18.01 -8.89
C GLY A 65 -1.14 -17.97 -9.89
N ALA A 66 -1.42 -17.46 -11.10
CA ALA A 66 -0.52 -17.51 -12.26
C ALA A 66 0.86 -16.83 -12.06
N SER A 67 1.01 -15.86 -11.13
CA SER A 67 2.31 -15.40 -10.58
C SER A 67 2.14 -14.26 -9.55
N PRO A 68 3.09 -14.05 -8.63
CA PRO A 68 3.12 -12.88 -7.75
C PRO A 68 3.11 -11.55 -8.52
N LYS A 69 3.79 -11.50 -9.68
CA LYS A 69 3.81 -10.33 -10.57
C LYS A 69 2.41 -9.98 -11.10
N MET A 70 1.57 -10.99 -11.36
CA MET A 70 0.20 -10.77 -11.79
C MET A 70 -0.64 -10.10 -10.71
N GLY A 71 -0.62 -10.64 -9.48
CA GLY A 71 -1.34 -10.04 -8.36
C GLY A 71 -0.97 -8.57 -8.11
N VAL A 72 0.33 -8.27 -8.12
CA VAL A 72 0.83 -6.89 -8.02
C VAL A 72 0.29 -6.00 -9.15
N ASN A 73 0.24 -6.52 -10.38
CA ASN A 73 -0.27 -5.75 -11.50
C ASN A 73 -1.78 -5.49 -11.41
N LEU A 74 -2.52 -6.52 -11.03
CA LEU A 74 -3.98 -6.44 -10.89
C LEU A 74 -4.39 -5.46 -9.78
N ARG A 75 -3.60 -5.33 -8.70
CA ARG A 75 -3.86 -4.34 -7.65
C ARG A 75 -3.84 -2.90 -8.16
N TRP A 76 -2.87 -2.52 -9.01
CA TRP A 76 -2.86 -1.15 -9.55
C TRP A 76 -3.90 -0.95 -10.66
N TYR A 77 -4.27 -1.99 -11.42
CA TYR A 77 -5.42 -1.91 -12.33
C TYR A 77 -6.73 -1.70 -11.58
N LEU A 78 -6.96 -2.46 -10.51
CA LEU A 78 -8.14 -2.33 -9.66
C LEU A 78 -8.20 -0.94 -9.00
N ALA A 79 -7.09 -0.46 -8.42
CA ALA A 79 -7.00 0.89 -7.87
C ALA A 79 -7.35 1.96 -8.93
N ASN A 80 -6.84 1.81 -10.15
CA ASN A 80 -7.13 2.74 -11.24
C ASN A 80 -8.59 2.69 -11.69
N LYS A 81 -9.21 1.51 -11.70
CA LYS A 81 -10.64 1.37 -11.98
C LYS A 81 -11.47 2.08 -10.91
N ILE A 82 -11.23 1.78 -9.63
CA ILE A 82 -11.92 2.43 -8.50
C ILE A 82 -11.77 3.95 -8.58
N PHE A 83 -10.54 4.45 -8.79
CA PHE A 83 -10.30 5.88 -8.94
C PHE A 83 -11.08 6.48 -10.12
N SER A 84 -11.09 5.81 -11.27
CA SER A 84 -11.84 6.27 -12.44
C SER A 84 -13.35 6.29 -12.18
N ASP A 85 -13.87 5.30 -11.46
CA ASP A 85 -15.28 5.20 -11.07
C ASP A 85 -15.66 6.34 -10.10
N LEU A 86 -14.83 6.63 -9.09
CA LEU A 86 -15.00 7.75 -8.17
C LEU A 86 -14.95 9.10 -8.90
N ARG A 87 -14.03 9.27 -9.86
CA ARG A 87 -13.97 10.49 -10.69
C ARG A 87 -15.23 10.69 -11.53
N ARG A 88 -15.84 9.61 -12.07
CA ARG A 88 -17.14 9.71 -12.76
C ARG A 88 -18.29 10.11 -11.83
N LYS A 89 -18.21 9.70 -10.55
CA LYS A 89 -19.11 10.17 -9.48
C LYS A 89 -18.77 11.58 -8.96
N LYS A 90 -17.91 12.33 -9.67
CA LYS A 90 -17.48 13.70 -9.32
C LYS A 90 -16.72 13.83 -8.00
N VAL A 91 -16.16 12.75 -7.46
CA VAL A 91 -15.29 12.82 -6.27
C VAL A 91 -13.99 13.56 -6.64
N PRO A 92 -13.60 14.64 -5.93
CA PRO A 92 -12.36 15.36 -6.18
C PRO A 92 -11.13 14.45 -6.08
N ALA A 93 -10.12 14.65 -6.93
CA ALA A 93 -8.99 13.72 -7.02
C ALA A 93 -8.10 13.81 -5.79
N GLU A 94 -7.97 15.02 -5.25
CA GLU A 94 -7.40 15.34 -3.97
C GLU A 94 -8.11 14.61 -2.82
N ASN A 95 -9.40 14.28 -2.93
CA ASN A 95 -10.11 13.55 -1.87
C ASN A 95 -9.81 12.05 -1.86
N VAL A 96 -9.05 11.54 -2.83
CA VAL A 96 -8.68 10.12 -2.92
C VAL A 96 -7.20 9.92 -2.61
N VAL A 97 -6.91 9.00 -1.68
CA VAL A 97 -5.56 8.54 -1.34
C VAL A 97 -5.40 7.05 -1.62
N PHE A 98 -4.18 6.61 -1.91
CA PHE A 98 -3.84 5.20 -2.04
C PHE A 98 -2.71 4.84 -1.08
N ILE A 99 -2.91 3.79 -0.28
CA ILE A 99 -1.89 3.25 0.62
C ILE A 99 -1.75 1.75 0.35
N SER A 100 -0.55 1.32 -0.03
CA SER A 100 -0.16 -0.09 -0.02
C SER A 100 0.54 -0.39 1.29
N LEU A 101 -0.10 -1.15 2.18
CA LEU A 101 0.48 -1.55 3.46
C LEU A 101 1.33 -2.82 3.29
N HIS A 102 2.49 -2.83 3.94
CA HIS A 102 3.48 -3.90 3.94
C HIS A 102 4.21 -3.97 5.28
N ALA A 103 5.02 -5.02 5.46
CA ALA A 103 6.07 -5.04 6.47
C ALA A 103 7.35 -5.59 5.85
N ASP A 104 8.46 -4.89 6.06
CA ASP A 104 9.72 -5.19 5.40
C ASP A 104 10.39 -6.42 6.04
N SER A 105 11.33 -7.00 5.33
CA SER A 105 12.12 -8.16 5.75
C SER A 105 13.62 -7.88 5.50
N LEU A 106 14.10 -6.75 6.02
CA LEU A 106 15.50 -6.32 5.91
C LEU A 106 16.41 -7.05 6.93
N HIS A 107 17.69 -6.65 6.98
CA HIS A 107 18.61 -7.09 8.01
C HIS A 107 18.04 -6.83 9.41
N HIS A 108 18.24 -7.77 10.36
CA HIS A 108 17.59 -7.78 11.67
C HIS A 108 17.92 -6.55 12.55
N ALA A 109 19.04 -5.87 12.31
CA ALA A 109 19.42 -4.64 13.02
C ALA A 109 18.63 -3.40 12.56
N ILE A 110 18.03 -3.45 11.37
CA ILE A 110 17.23 -2.34 10.82
C ILE A 110 15.82 -2.42 11.41
N ARG A 111 15.25 -1.28 11.81
CA ARG A 111 13.90 -1.23 12.38
C ARG A 111 13.15 0.04 11.99
N GLY A 112 11.84 -0.01 12.19
CA GLY A 112 10.92 1.12 12.07
C GLY A 112 10.35 1.32 10.67
N ALA A 113 9.29 2.12 10.62
CA ALA A 113 8.53 2.36 9.42
C ALA A 113 9.32 3.11 8.34
N MET A 114 9.02 2.77 7.09
CA MET A 114 9.49 3.48 5.90
C MET A 114 8.35 3.65 4.90
N VAL A 115 8.40 4.72 4.12
CA VAL A 115 7.40 5.03 3.10
C VAL A 115 8.08 5.22 1.76
N TYR A 116 7.61 4.48 0.74
CA TYR A 116 7.98 4.72 -0.64
C TYR A 116 6.95 5.60 -1.35
N VAL A 117 7.43 6.58 -2.11
CA VAL A 117 6.65 7.48 -2.96
C VAL A 117 6.97 7.21 -4.45
N PRO A 118 6.08 7.55 -5.39
CA PRO A 118 6.27 7.35 -6.83
C PRO A 118 7.27 8.35 -7.44
N GLY A 119 8.57 8.22 -7.14
CA GLY A 119 9.61 9.10 -7.66
C GLY A 119 9.55 9.29 -9.18
N GLU A 120 9.47 10.53 -9.63
CA GLU A 120 9.23 10.91 -11.03
C GLU A 120 10.28 10.32 -11.96
N ARG A 121 11.55 10.47 -11.58
CA ARG A 121 12.72 9.97 -12.34
C ARG A 121 12.73 8.44 -12.50
N TYR A 122 12.02 7.74 -11.63
CA TYR A 122 11.92 6.27 -11.63
C TYR A 122 10.61 5.77 -12.25
N ARG A 123 9.79 6.68 -12.81
CA ARG A 123 8.56 6.37 -13.50
C ARG A 123 8.68 6.63 -15.00
N ARG A 124 8.17 5.68 -15.77
CA ARG A 124 7.96 5.80 -17.22
C ARG A 124 6.67 6.57 -17.50
N GLY A 125 6.58 7.15 -18.69
CA GLY A 125 5.36 7.82 -19.16
C GLY A 125 4.24 6.87 -19.56
N ARG A 126 4.50 5.57 -19.72
CA ARG A 126 3.49 4.58 -20.13
C ARG A 126 3.72 3.23 -19.46
N TYR A 127 2.63 2.59 -19.05
CA TYR A 127 2.61 1.24 -18.49
C TYR A 127 1.52 0.41 -19.13
N ARG A 128 1.82 -0.86 -19.39
CA ARG A 128 0.87 -1.88 -19.83
C ARG A 128 1.36 -3.25 -19.38
N VAL A 129 0.44 -4.18 -19.22
CA VAL A 129 0.77 -5.60 -19.07
C VAL A 129 0.67 -6.32 -20.41
N HIS A 130 1.47 -7.36 -20.55
CA HIS A 130 1.49 -8.27 -21.69
C HIS A 130 1.08 -9.68 -21.23
N GLY A 131 0.46 -10.45 -22.11
CA GLY A 131 0.01 -11.83 -21.84
C GLY A 131 -1.51 -12.01 -21.93
N GLY A 132 -1.95 -13.11 -22.53
CA GLY A 132 -3.37 -13.45 -22.73
C GLY A 132 -4.15 -13.62 -21.43
N SER A 133 -3.50 -14.11 -20.37
CA SER A 133 -4.07 -14.31 -19.04
C SER A 133 -4.63 -13.04 -18.40
N TYR A 134 -4.16 -11.85 -18.79
CA TYR A 134 -4.69 -10.58 -18.30
C TYR A 134 -5.99 -10.16 -18.98
N LYS A 135 -6.28 -10.67 -20.19
CA LYS A 135 -7.44 -10.27 -20.99
C LYS A 135 -8.77 -10.60 -20.30
N ARG A 136 -8.80 -11.55 -19.36
CA ARG A 136 -10.02 -11.96 -18.66
C ARG A 136 -10.48 -10.98 -17.58
N TYR A 137 -9.66 -10.02 -17.16
CA TYR A 137 -10.00 -9.12 -16.06
C TYR A 137 -10.60 -7.80 -16.58
N LYS A 138 -11.80 -7.44 -16.12
CA LYS A 138 -12.50 -6.22 -16.52
C LYS A 138 -11.67 -4.95 -16.24
N GLU A 139 -10.90 -4.93 -15.16
CA GLU A 139 -10.02 -3.81 -14.78
C GLU A 139 -8.93 -3.57 -15.83
N VAL A 140 -8.41 -4.65 -16.43
CA VAL A 140 -7.40 -4.57 -17.49
C VAL A 140 -8.06 -4.18 -18.81
N GLN A 141 -9.24 -4.73 -19.12
CA GLN A 141 -9.98 -4.38 -20.34
C GLN A 141 -10.35 -2.89 -20.36
N ALA A 142 -10.80 -2.34 -19.22
CA ALA A 142 -11.22 -0.95 -19.10
C ALA A 142 -10.11 0.07 -19.37
N ALA A 143 -8.84 -0.26 -19.08
CA ALA A 143 -7.74 0.67 -19.24
C ALA A 143 -6.40 -0.04 -19.48
N ARG A 144 -6.31 -0.86 -20.53
CA ARG A 144 -5.15 -1.74 -20.82
C ARG A 144 -3.80 -1.03 -20.79
N THR A 145 -3.75 0.23 -21.22
CA THR A 145 -2.56 1.08 -21.18
C THR A 145 -2.82 2.30 -20.33
N ILE A 146 -1.92 2.61 -19.39
CA ILE A 146 -1.96 3.82 -18.58
C ILE A 146 -0.80 4.72 -18.97
N SER A 147 -1.06 6.01 -19.15
CA SER A 147 -0.06 7.01 -19.52
C SER A 147 -0.01 8.15 -18.50
N PHE A 148 1.16 8.74 -18.32
CA PHE A 148 1.43 9.84 -17.40
C PHE A 148 2.35 10.88 -18.05
N GLY A 149 1.89 12.13 -18.13
CA GLY A 149 2.74 13.26 -18.50
C GLY A 149 3.79 13.58 -17.43
N ARG A 150 4.90 14.23 -17.79
CA ARG A 150 5.95 14.60 -16.81
C ARG A 150 5.42 15.48 -15.70
N ARG A 151 4.64 16.52 -16.02
CA ARG A 151 3.99 17.41 -15.03
C ARG A 151 3.14 16.62 -14.03
N GLN A 152 2.36 15.66 -14.52
CA GLN A 152 1.56 14.79 -13.65
C GLN A 152 2.43 13.92 -12.73
N ARG A 153 3.54 13.36 -13.23
CA ARG A 153 4.43 12.55 -12.39
C ARG A 153 5.14 13.37 -11.30
N LEU A 154 5.54 14.61 -11.63
CA LEU A 154 6.09 15.56 -10.65
C LEU A 154 5.07 15.91 -9.58
N HIS A 155 3.83 16.21 -9.99
CA HIS A 155 2.73 16.49 -9.07
C HIS A 155 2.42 15.30 -8.15
N ASP A 156 2.28 14.09 -8.73
CA ASP A 156 2.06 12.86 -7.96
C ASP A 156 3.16 12.64 -6.91
N GLU A 157 4.44 12.85 -7.26
CA GLU A 157 5.55 12.72 -6.32
C GLU A 157 5.45 13.73 -5.18
N ALA A 158 5.21 15.01 -5.49
CA ALA A 158 5.13 16.08 -4.50
C ALA A 158 3.99 15.83 -3.49
N VAL A 159 2.79 15.51 -3.97
CA VAL A 159 1.64 15.22 -3.10
C VAL A 159 1.85 13.94 -2.30
N SER A 160 2.47 12.92 -2.89
CA SER A 160 2.78 11.67 -2.18
C SER A 160 3.85 11.84 -1.10
N ARG A 161 4.81 12.77 -1.26
CA ARG A 161 5.77 13.14 -0.21
C ARG A 161 5.08 13.79 0.97
N ARG A 162 4.17 14.74 0.74
CA ARG A 162 3.34 15.35 1.80
C ARG A 162 2.54 14.29 2.57
N LEU A 163 1.92 13.34 1.85
CA LEU A 163 1.22 12.21 2.47
C LEU A 163 2.17 11.33 3.30
N ALA A 164 3.34 11.00 2.77
CA ALA A 164 4.35 10.22 3.49
C ALA A 164 4.84 10.92 4.77
N GLU A 165 5.09 12.23 4.72
CA GLU A 165 5.49 13.05 5.87
C GLU A 165 4.41 13.07 6.95
N ALA A 166 3.14 13.17 6.54
CA ALA A 166 2.01 13.15 7.47
C ALA A 166 1.87 11.77 8.16
N ILE A 167 2.01 10.67 7.42
CA ILE A 167 2.02 9.31 7.99
C ILE A 167 3.19 9.11 8.95
N ILE A 168 4.40 9.54 8.59
CA ILE A 168 5.57 9.45 9.48
C ILE A 168 5.36 10.28 10.75
N ALA A 169 4.72 11.45 10.66
CA ALA A 169 4.36 12.23 11.84
C ALA A 169 3.35 11.50 12.73
N GLY A 170 2.34 10.84 12.16
CA GLY A 170 1.42 9.97 12.91
C GLY A 170 2.15 8.83 13.63
N TYR A 171 3.11 8.18 12.97
CA TYR A 171 3.95 7.16 13.60
C TYR A 171 4.74 7.71 14.80
N ARG A 172 5.37 8.89 14.64
CA ARG A 172 6.10 9.56 15.73
C ARG A 172 5.17 9.93 16.89
N LYS A 173 3.98 10.48 16.60
CA LYS A 173 2.98 10.84 17.61
C LYS A 173 2.54 9.63 18.42
N GLN A 174 2.31 8.49 17.75
CA GLN A 174 2.00 7.22 18.40
C GLN A 174 3.22 6.54 19.04
N LYS A 175 4.40 7.18 19.09
CA LYS A 175 5.65 6.61 19.62
C LYS A 175 6.02 5.27 18.98
N LEU A 176 5.72 5.12 17.69
CA LEU A 176 6.09 3.95 16.89
C LEU A 176 7.48 4.14 16.28
N PRO A 177 8.24 3.06 16.06
CA PRO A 177 9.57 3.16 15.48
C PRO A 177 9.48 3.67 14.03
N VAL A 178 10.32 4.64 13.69
CA VAL A 178 10.52 5.15 12.33
C VAL A 178 11.97 4.87 11.94
N HIS A 179 12.19 4.45 10.69
CA HIS A 179 13.54 4.17 10.21
C HIS A 179 14.45 5.40 10.35
N SER A 180 15.60 5.23 10.99
CA SER A 180 16.49 6.32 11.39
C SER A 180 17.09 7.07 10.20
N HIS A 181 17.33 6.38 9.08
CA HIS A 181 17.95 6.96 7.88
C HIS A 181 16.97 7.02 6.72
N ARG A 182 16.59 8.24 6.30
CA ARG A 182 15.71 8.49 5.14
C ARG A 182 14.44 7.60 5.16
N PRO A 183 13.50 7.84 6.09
CA PRO A 183 12.27 7.07 6.20
C PRO A 183 11.33 7.26 5.01
N ILE A 184 11.52 8.30 4.20
CA ILE A 184 10.76 8.53 2.96
C ILE A 184 11.70 8.35 1.77
N ARG A 185 11.32 7.47 0.83
CA ARG A 185 12.14 7.05 -0.32
C ARG A 185 11.34 7.15 -1.61
N ASP A 186 11.98 7.57 -2.68
CA ASP A 186 11.38 7.73 -4.00
C ASP A 186 11.53 6.50 -4.91
N HIS A 187 12.35 5.54 -4.49
CA HIS A 187 12.59 4.28 -5.20
C HIS A 187 13.10 3.18 -4.29
N ILE A 188 12.94 1.94 -4.76
CA ILE A 188 13.62 0.76 -4.23
C ILE A 188 14.99 0.67 -4.90
N THR A 189 16.04 0.47 -4.09
CA THR A 189 17.37 0.10 -4.55
C THR A 189 17.59 -1.39 -4.32
N LYS A 190 17.84 -2.15 -5.40
CA LYS A 190 18.13 -3.59 -5.33
C LYS A 190 19.45 -3.89 -6.02
N ARG A 191 20.39 -4.50 -5.29
CA ARG A 191 21.62 -5.06 -5.87
C ARG A 191 21.28 -6.36 -6.59
N VAL A 192 21.67 -6.46 -7.87
CA VAL A 192 21.48 -7.66 -8.70
C VAL A 192 22.82 -7.97 -9.33
N ARG A 193 23.49 -9.01 -8.82
CA ARG A 193 24.87 -9.35 -9.18
C ARG A 193 25.79 -8.13 -8.99
N ARG A 194 26.50 -7.71 -10.05
CA ARG A 194 27.40 -6.55 -10.08
C ARG A 194 26.72 -5.21 -10.43
N ARG A 195 25.37 -5.17 -10.56
CA ARG A 195 24.64 -3.94 -10.94
C ARG A 195 23.62 -3.54 -9.87
N THR A 196 23.40 -2.23 -9.74
CA THR A 196 22.35 -1.66 -8.88
C THR A 196 21.14 -1.29 -9.73
N ARG A 197 19.96 -1.83 -9.40
CA ARG A 197 18.69 -1.46 -10.02
C ARG A 197 17.92 -0.51 -9.10
N ARG A 198 17.42 0.58 -9.67
CA ARG A 198 16.57 1.57 -8.99
C ARG A 198 15.22 1.64 -9.69
N TYR A 199 14.13 1.48 -8.94
CA TYR A 199 12.78 1.49 -9.52
C TYR A 199 11.72 1.88 -8.49
N ALA A 200 10.66 2.56 -8.94
CA ALA A 200 9.48 2.79 -8.11
C ALA A 200 8.69 1.48 -7.90
N PRO A 201 8.08 1.26 -6.71
CA PRO A 201 7.24 0.08 -6.47
C PRO A 201 6.16 -0.07 -7.53
N ALA A 202 5.91 -1.31 -7.96
CA ALA A 202 5.01 -1.56 -9.09
C ALA A 202 3.56 -1.11 -8.83
N VAL A 203 3.08 -1.25 -7.60
CA VAL A 203 1.76 -0.76 -7.16
C VAL A 203 1.64 0.77 -7.16
N LEU A 204 2.75 1.53 -7.12
CA LEU A 204 2.73 3.00 -7.16
C LEU A 204 2.98 3.53 -8.57
N ARG A 205 3.96 2.95 -9.28
CA ARG A 205 4.48 3.51 -10.54
C ARG A 205 3.41 3.66 -11.64
N ALA A 206 2.42 2.75 -11.64
CA ALA A 206 1.33 2.67 -12.61
C ALA A 206 -0.05 3.08 -12.05
N ASN A 207 -0.10 3.55 -10.80
CA ASN A 207 -1.34 3.97 -10.14
C ASN A 207 -1.68 5.44 -10.50
N ARG A 208 -2.95 5.73 -10.75
CA ARG A 208 -3.47 7.04 -11.17
C ARG A 208 -3.91 7.95 -10.02
N VAL A 209 -4.12 7.43 -8.81
CA VAL A 209 -4.48 8.22 -7.61
C VAL A 209 -3.34 9.17 -7.27
N PRO A 210 -3.48 10.51 -7.26
CA PRO A 210 -2.34 11.43 -7.13
C PRO A 210 -1.52 11.23 -5.85
N ALA A 211 -2.21 11.19 -4.69
CA ALA A 211 -1.61 10.93 -3.39
C ALA A 211 -1.49 9.42 -3.15
N LYS A 212 -0.29 8.85 -3.32
CA LYS A 212 -0.09 7.40 -3.23
C LYS A 212 1.23 6.99 -2.58
N VAL A 213 1.18 6.05 -1.65
CA VAL A 213 2.34 5.56 -0.92
C VAL A 213 2.35 4.06 -0.75
N LEU A 214 3.54 3.49 -0.57
CA LEU A 214 3.73 2.15 -0.02
C LEU A 214 4.36 2.31 1.36
N LEU A 215 3.66 1.90 2.41
CA LEU A 215 4.14 1.96 3.78
C LEU A 215 4.63 0.57 4.20
N GLU A 216 5.93 0.48 4.47
CA GLU A 216 6.51 -0.60 5.26
C GLU A 216 6.30 -0.23 6.74
N ALA A 217 5.31 -0.84 7.39
CA ALA A 217 4.89 -0.46 8.74
C ALA A 217 5.98 -0.75 9.80
N VAL A 218 6.71 -1.85 9.62
CA VAL A 218 7.81 -2.30 10.47
C VAL A 218 8.75 -3.22 9.68
N ASN A 219 9.88 -3.63 10.26
CA ASN A 219 10.69 -4.74 9.75
C ASN A 219 10.46 -6.04 10.55
N ILE A 220 9.76 -7.03 9.98
CA ILE A 220 9.43 -8.28 10.68
C ILE A 220 10.64 -9.19 10.95
N ASN A 221 11.81 -8.92 10.35
CA ASN A 221 13.07 -9.58 10.70
C ASN A 221 13.76 -8.98 11.93
N ASN A 222 13.35 -7.78 12.36
CA ASN A 222 13.80 -7.22 13.63
C ASN A 222 12.93 -7.74 14.77
N LYS A 223 13.54 -8.26 15.84
CA LYS A 223 12.82 -8.89 16.95
C LYS A 223 11.83 -7.95 17.66
N ALA A 224 12.18 -6.68 17.84
CA ALA A 224 11.32 -5.71 18.53
C ALA A 224 10.11 -5.33 17.66
N ASP A 225 10.35 -5.07 16.38
CA ASP A 225 9.33 -4.77 15.38
C ASP A 225 8.40 -5.96 15.14
N ALA A 226 8.94 -7.18 15.11
CA ALA A 226 8.15 -8.41 15.05
C ALA A 226 7.23 -8.54 16.27
N ARG A 227 7.75 -8.32 17.50
CA ARG A 227 6.92 -8.32 18.71
C ARG A 227 5.82 -7.26 18.65
N LEU A 228 6.15 -6.06 18.18
CA LEU A 228 5.20 -4.97 18.01
C LEU A 228 4.09 -5.30 17.00
N MET A 229 4.43 -5.92 15.86
CA MET A 229 3.45 -6.39 14.88
C MET A 229 2.60 -7.55 15.42
N ALA A 230 3.21 -8.44 16.20
CA ALA A 230 2.50 -9.54 16.83
C ALA A 230 1.50 -9.06 17.88
N ASP A 231 1.78 -7.97 18.57
CA ASP A 231 0.91 -7.39 19.59
C ASP A 231 -0.36 -6.75 18.98
N PRO A 232 -1.58 -7.16 19.36
CA PRO A 232 -2.81 -6.49 18.91
C PRO A 232 -2.83 -4.99 19.23
N ASP A 233 -2.31 -4.56 20.39
CA ASP A 233 -2.23 -3.14 20.74
C ASP A 233 -1.23 -2.40 19.86
N GLY A 234 -0.14 -3.08 19.50
CA GLY A 234 0.83 -2.59 18.51
C GLY A 234 0.19 -2.36 17.14
N ARG A 235 -0.62 -3.32 16.66
CA ARG A 235 -1.37 -3.17 15.40
C ARG A 235 -2.43 -2.08 15.47
N GLU A 236 -3.11 -1.91 16.61
CA GLU A 236 -4.06 -0.82 16.82
C GLU A 236 -3.38 0.55 16.80
N ARG A 237 -2.21 0.67 17.43
CA ARG A 237 -1.38 1.90 17.38
C ARG A 237 -0.91 2.21 15.97
N MET A 238 -0.48 1.20 15.19
CA MET A 238 -0.12 1.41 13.78
C MET A 238 -1.32 1.92 12.97
N ALA A 239 -2.50 1.34 13.17
CA ALA A 239 -3.71 1.80 12.50
C ALA A 239 -4.06 3.24 12.88
N ARG A 240 -3.99 3.58 14.17
CA ARG A 240 -4.21 4.95 14.67
C ARG A 240 -3.21 5.94 14.07
N ALA A 241 -1.93 5.57 14.00
CA ALA A 241 -0.89 6.41 13.39
C ALA A 241 -1.17 6.72 11.91
N ILE A 242 -1.70 5.73 11.17
CA ILE A 242 -2.07 5.92 9.76
C ILE A 242 -3.27 6.88 9.65
N VAL A 243 -4.30 6.71 10.49
CA VAL A 243 -5.50 7.55 10.53
C VAL A 243 -5.14 8.99 10.88
N GLU A 244 -4.37 9.21 11.95
CA GLU A 244 -3.89 10.55 12.34
C GLU A 244 -3.00 11.18 11.25
N GLY A 245 -2.20 10.37 10.56
CA GLY A 245 -1.42 10.83 9.42
C GLY A 245 -2.30 11.28 8.25
N LEU A 246 -3.40 10.58 7.99
CA LEU A 246 -4.39 10.98 6.99
C LEU A 246 -5.12 12.27 7.39
N GLU A 247 -5.61 12.37 8.62
CA GLU A 247 -6.24 13.59 9.15
C GLU A 247 -5.30 14.78 8.98
N ARG A 248 -4.03 14.65 9.35
CA ARG A 248 -3.02 15.70 9.16
C ARG A 248 -2.79 16.05 7.69
N PHE A 249 -2.77 15.06 6.80
CA PHE A 249 -2.60 15.27 5.37
C PHE A 249 -3.77 16.06 4.75
N TYR A 250 -5.00 15.81 5.23
CA TYR A 250 -6.19 16.52 4.77
C TYR A 250 -6.38 17.88 5.45
N ALA A 251 -5.98 18.05 6.72
CA ALA A 251 -6.07 19.32 7.44
C ALA A 251 -5.06 20.37 6.94
N GLY A 252 -3.89 19.94 6.43
CA GLY A 252 -2.90 20.84 5.83
C GLY A 252 -3.22 21.26 4.41
N ARG A 253 -4.50 21.37 4.04
CA ARG A 253 -4.98 21.79 2.72
C ARG A 253 -5.54 23.19 2.76
#